data_AF-A0A376P0K0-F1
#
_entry.id   AF-A0A376P0K0-F1
#
_cell.length_a   1.000
_cell.length_b   1.000
_cell.length_c   1.000
_cell.angle_alpha   90.00
_cell.angle_beta   90.00
_cell.angle_gamma   90.00
#
_symmetry.space_group_name_H-M   'P 1'
#
loop_
_entity.id
_entity.type
_entity.pdbx_description
1 polymer ?
#
loop_
_entity_poly.entity_id
_entity_poly.type
_entity_poly.pdbx_seq_one_letter_code
_entity_poly.pdbx_strand_id
1 'polypeptide(L)'
;MSEINYQALRDAAEKATKGSYIVGHTSGNQHGNITGVFVCQKWKGEPGGVIAECHVNCLVETDVQAYANAEFIAAFNPNVALALLDERERNLQYIKSRDQENEEIALTVGKLRVELEAAENNLIDSECHVAELEEALRDKQALLEASEKRIAELEAKPVSQTYKLNEMSGNSPVIPDGWISCSERMPEMGERQCYVLAADFKNNYPPNIPNTQVGVYGDWFNDGNPTWDDGDGEDLYLKEVTHWMQLPEPPLEVNRG
;
A
#
# COMPACT_ATOMS: atom_id res chain seq x y z
N MET A 1 -20.93 8.48 45.74
CA MET A 1 -22.19 8.98 45.16
C MET A 1 -22.83 7.82 44.43
N SER A 2 -24.07 7.48 44.74
CA SER A 2 -24.84 6.49 43.99
C SER A 2 -25.05 6.99 42.56
N GLU A 3 -24.97 6.09 41.58
CA GLU A 3 -25.24 6.40 40.18
C GLU A 3 -26.70 6.83 40.01
N ILE A 4 -26.94 7.92 39.27
CA ILE A 4 -28.28 8.44 39.02
C ILE A 4 -28.99 7.55 38.01
N ASN A 5 -30.13 6.97 38.39
CA ASN A 5 -30.97 6.22 37.46
C ASN A 5 -31.84 7.18 36.63
N TYR A 6 -31.37 7.54 35.44
CA TYR A 6 -32.05 8.47 34.53
C TYR A 6 -33.41 7.95 34.02
N GLN A 7 -33.55 6.63 33.82
CA GLN A 7 -34.82 6.07 33.37
C GLN A 7 -35.88 6.15 34.47
N ALA A 8 -35.51 5.82 35.71
CA ALA A 8 -36.40 5.98 36.85
C ALA A 8 -36.80 7.46 37.06
N LEU A 9 -35.87 8.40 36.83
CA LEU A 9 -36.17 9.84 36.89
C LEU A 9 -37.14 10.26 35.77
N ARG A 10 -36.94 9.77 34.54
CA ARG A 10 -37.86 10.02 33.42
C ARG A 10 -39.26 9.50 33.73
N ASP A 11 -39.37 8.23 34.13
CA ASP A 11 -40.65 7.60 34.47
C ASP A 11 -41.38 8.35 35.59
N ALA A 12 -40.64 8.84 36.59
CA ALA A 12 -41.20 9.65 37.67
C ALA A 12 -41.70 11.01 37.15
N ALA A 13 -40.93 11.69 36.29
CA ALA A 13 -41.31 12.97 35.72
C ALA A 13 -42.52 12.85 34.77
N GLU A 14 -42.60 11.79 33.96
CA GLU A 14 -43.75 11.56 33.06
C GLU A 14 -45.06 11.26 33.80
N LYS A 15 -44.98 10.58 34.95
CA LYS A 15 -46.13 10.28 35.82
C LYS A 15 -46.54 11.45 36.71
N ALA A 16 -45.63 12.37 36.98
CA ALA A 16 -45.90 13.55 37.80
C ALA A 16 -46.89 14.49 37.10
N THR A 17 -47.48 15.39 37.89
CA THR A 17 -48.47 16.32 37.36
C THR A 17 -47.86 17.25 36.32
N LYS A 18 -48.47 17.31 35.14
CA LYS A 18 -47.94 18.10 34.02
C LYS A 18 -48.17 19.60 34.26
N GLY A 19 -47.29 20.42 33.67
CA GLY A 19 -47.44 21.86 33.64
C GLY A 19 -46.44 22.60 34.53
N SER A 20 -46.55 23.93 34.54
CA SER A 20 -45.68 24.80 35.34
C SER A 20 -46.14 24.83 36.79
N TYR A 21 -45.18 24.71 37.69
CA TYR A 21 -45.41 24.83 39.12
C TYR A 21 -45.11 26.26 39.58
N ILE A 22 -45.86 26.72 40.57
CA ILE A 22 -45.68 28.04 41.20
C ILE A 22 -45.66 27.89 42.72
N VAL A 23 -45.12 28.88 43.39
CA VAL A 23 -45.11 28.97 44.85
C VAL A 23 -46.36 29.71 45.32
N GLY A 24 -47.05 29.13 46.30
CA GLY A 24 -48.13 29.76 47.05
C GLY A 24 -47.83 29.73 48.55
N HIS A 25 -48.65 30.42 49.33
CA HIS A 25 -48.54 30.44 50.78
C HIS A 25 -49.93 30.50 51.42
N THR A 26 -50.02 30.04 52.66
CA THR A 26 -51.23 30.16 53.47
C THR A 26 -51.34 31.57 54.07
N SER A 27 -52.55 31.97 54.42
CA SER A 27 -52.79 33.26 55.07
C SER A 27 -51.98 33.40 56.36
N GLY A 28 -51.51 34.62 56.62
CA GLY A 28 -50.82 34.96 57.86
C GLY A 28 -51.72 34.76 59.08
N ASN A 29 -51.13 34.29 60.18
CA ASN A 29 -51.81 34.23 61.47
C ASN A 29 -52.00 35.65 62.05
N GLN A 30 -52.67 35.75 63.20
CA GLN A 30 -52.92 37.03 63.90
C GLN A 30 -51.64 37.81 64.29
N HIS A 31 -50.47 37.20 64.18
CA HIS A 31 -49.17 37.82 64.43
C HIS A 31 -48.41 38.22 63.15
N GLY A 32 -49.04 38.03 61.97
CA GLY A 32 -48.45 38.35 60.67
C GLY A 32 -47.54 37.27 60.09
N ASN A 33 -47.40 36.12 60.76
CA ASN A 33 -46.54 35.02 60.29
C ASN A 33 -47.33 34.11 59.36
N ILE A 34 -46.75 33.76 58.21
CA ILE A 34 -47.32 32.74 57.32
C ILE A 34 -47.30 31.37 58.00
N THR A 35 -48.31 30.53 57.73
CA THR A 35 -48.45 29.22 58.38
C THR A 35 -47.92 28.06 57.52
N GLY A 36 -47.57 28.33 56.27
CA GLY A 36 -46.99 27.36 55.34
C GLY A 36 -46.73 27.98 53.96
N VAL A 37 -45.64 27.53 53.33
CA VAL A 37 -45.33 27.78 51.92
C VAL A 37 -45.58 26.49 51.15
N PHE A 38 -46.07 26.54 49.92
CA PHE A 38 -46.34 25.34 49.15
C PHE A 38 -46.07 25.51 47.66
N VAL A 39 -45.80 24.39 47.00
CA VAL A 39 -45.70 24.27 45.54
C VAL A 39 -47.03 23.78 45.02
N CYS A 40 -47.57 24.44 44.01
CA CYS A 40 -48.87 24.12 43.43
C CYS A 40 -48.90 24.39 41.93
N GLN A 41 -50.00 24.01 41.28
CA GLN A 41 -50.24 24.39 39.90
C GLN A 41 -50.80 25.81 39.82
N LYS A 42 -50.52 26.46 38.69
CA LYS A 42 -51.23 27.68 38.32
C LYS A 42 -52.57 27.32 37.68
N TRP A 43 -53.68 27.63 38.36
CA TRP A 43 -55.03 27.37 37.85
C TRP A 43 -55.86 28.66 37.76
N LYS A 44 -56.28 29.04 36.54
CA LYS A 44 -57.04 30.28 36.21
C LYS A 44 -56.36 31.56 36.69
N GLY A 45 -55.03 31.55 36.82
CA GLY A 45 -54.27 32.69 37.33
C GLY A 45 -54.02 32.65 38.84
N GLU A 46 -54.67 31.73 39.56
CA GLU A 46 -54.55 31.57 41.01
C GLU A 46 -53.77 30.29 41.39
N PRO A 47 -53.15 30.24 42.58
CA PRO A 47 -52.59 29.02 43.14
C PRO A 47 -53.68 27.96 43.39
N GLY A 48 -53.49 26.75 42.84
CA GLY A 48 -54.45 25.64 43.02
C GLY A 48 -53.81 24.26 42.85
N GLY A 49 -54.36 23.25 43.53
CA GLY A 49 -53.83 21.89 43.47
C GLY A 49 -52.43 21.78 44.07
N VAL A 50 -52.34 21.81 45.40
CA VAL A 50 -51.08 21.70 46.15
C VAL A 50 -50.39 20.37 45.84
N ILE A 51 -49.08 20.45 45.56
CA ILE A 51 -48.22 19.31 45.16
C ILE A 51 -47.28 18.94 46.30
N ALA A 52 -46.67 19.94 46.94
CA ALA A 52 -45.74 19.78 48.04
C ALA A 52 -45.84 20.98 48.98
N GLU A 53 -45.67 20.74 50.29
CA GLU A 53 -45.64 21.80 51.30
C GLU A 53 -44.24 21.93 51.89
N CYS A 54 -43.82 23.17 52.13
CA CYS A 54 -42.56 23.55 52.74
C CYS A 54 -42.87 24.31 54.03
N HIS A 55 -42.53 23.70 55.16
CA HIS A 55 -42.79 24.27 56.48
C HIS A 55 -41.50 24.75 57.14
N VAL A 56 -41.62 25.83 57.90
CA VAL A 56 -40.64 26.18 58.93
C VAL A 56 -40.73 25.13 60.03
N ASN A 57 -39.59 24.54 60.38
CA ASN A 57 -39.47 23.51 61.40
C ASN A 57 -38.10 23.60 62.08
N CYS A 58 -37.72 22.60 62.88
CA CYS A 58 -36.42 22.61 63.57
C CYS A 58 -35.19 22.58 62.65
N LEU A 59 -35.36 22.33 61.35
CA LEU A 59 -34.29 22.29 60.34
C LEU A 59 -34.42 23.38 59.28
N VAL A 60 -35.61 23.98 59.14
CA VAL A 60 -35.90 25.13 58.26
C VAL A 60 -36.31 26.27 59.19
N GLU A 61 -35.37 27.12 59.55
CA GLU A 61 -35.51 28.05 60.68
C GLU A 61 -36.24 29.34 60.31
N THR A 62 -36.36 29.64 59.01
CA THR A 62 -36.91 30.92 58.52
C THR A 62 -37.91 30.74 57.38
N ASP A 63 -38.86 31.67 57.29
CA ASP A 63 -39.80 31.76 56.16
C ASP A 63 -39.04 31.88 54.82
N VAL A 64 -37.93 32.61 54.80
CA VAL A 64 -37.08 32.79 53.61
C VAL A 64 -36.53 31.44 53.10
N GLN A 65 -36.11 30.55 54.00
CA GLN A 65 -35.65 29.21 53.61
C GLN A 65 -36.80 28.35 53.11
N ALA A 66 -37.99 28.45 53.70
CA ALA A 66 -39.18 27.74 53.23
C ALA A 66 -39.56 28.18 51.81
N TYR A 67 -39.50 29.49 51.52
CA TYR A 67 -39.68 30.03 50.17
C TYR A 67 -38.63 29.51 49.20
N ALA A 68 -37.34 29.57 49.54
CA ALA A 68 -36.27 29.09 48.67
C ALA A 68 -36.42 27.61 48.29
N ASN A 69 -36.84 26.76 49.23
CA ASN A 69 -37.11 25.35 48.97
C ASN A 69 -38.29 25.16 48.01
N ALA A 70 -39.38 25.90 48.23
CA ALA A 70 -40.55 25.84 47.35
C ALA A 70 -40.23 26.36 45.94
N GLU A 71 -39.47 27.46 45.84
CA GLU A 71 -39.01 28.02 44.58
C GLU A 71 -38.13 27.04 43.81
N PHE A 72 -37.20 26.36 44.49
CA PHE A 72 -36.35 25.33 43.89
C PHE A 72 -37.20 24.18 43.32
N ILE A 73 -38.13 23.63 44.10
CA ILE A 73 -39.00 22.54 43.66
C ILE A 73 -39.91 22.99 42.50
N ALA A 74 -40.45 24.21 42.55
CA ALA A 74 -41.28 24.76 41.48
C ALA A 74 -40.48 24.98 40.18
N ALA A 75 -39.24 25.45 40.29
CA ALA A 75 -38.33 25.61 39.17
C ALA A 75 -37.92 24.25 38.57
N PHE A 76 -37.60 23.26 39.41
CA PHE A 76 -37.25 21.90 39.00
C PHE A 76 -38.49 20.99 38.88
N ASN A 77 -39.50 21.47 38.16
CA ASN A 77 -40.72 20.72 37.90
C ASN A 77 -40.51 19.61 36.83
N PRO A 78 -41.49 18.71 36.62
CA PRO A 78 -41.36 17.60 35.67
C PRO A 78 -41.04 18.01 34.24
N ASN A 79 -41.54 19.16 33.76
CA ASN A 79 -41.23 19.64 32.42
C ASN A 79 -39.74 19.97 32.27
N VAL A 80 -39.15 20.61 33.29
CA VAL A 80 -37.71 20.93 33.30
C VAL A 80 -36.88 19.66 33.40
N ALA A 81 -37.27 18.72 34.27
CA ALA A 81 -36.58 17.43 34.38
C ALA A 81 -36.57 16.67 33.04
N LEU A 82 -37.71 16.59 32.35
CA LEU A 82 -37.81 15.94 31.03
C LEU A 82 -36.97 16.66 29.97
N ALA A 83 -37.00 18.00 29.93
CA ALA A 83 -36.20 18.77 28.98
C ALA A 83 -34.69 18.54 29.16
N LEU A 84 -34.22 18.49 30.41
CA LEU A 84 -32.82 18.18 30.73
C LEU A 84 -32.45 16.73 30.35
N LEU A 85 -33.37 15.79 30.52
CA LEU A 85 -33.18 14.40 30.11
C LEU A 85 -33.13 14.25 28.58
N ASP A 86 -34.01 14.95 27.85
CA ASP A 86 -33.99 15.02 26.39
C ASP A 86 -32.67 15.62 25.87
N GLU A 87 -32.21 16.70 26.49
CA GLU A 87 -30.93 17.34 26.15
C GLU A 87 -29.76 16.38 26.39
N ARG A 88 -29.75 15.70 27.54
CA ARG A 88 -28.73 14.68 27.85
C ARG A 88 -28.72 13.56 26.81
N GLU A 89 -29.89 13.06 26.41
CA GLU A 89 -30.00 11.99 25.42
C GLU A 89 -29.47 12.44 24.05
N ARG A 90 -29.83 13.63 23.60
CA ARG A 90 -29.27 14.22 22.37
C ARG A 90 -27.75 14.37 22.44
N ASN A 91 -27.21 14.84 23.56
CA ASN A 91 -25.77 14.98 23.74
C ASN A 91 -25.05 13.62 23.70
N LEU A 92 -25.63 12.57 24.29
CA LEU A 92 -25.07 11.22 24.20
C LEU A 92 -25.09 10.66 22.78
N GLN A 93 -26.15 10.92 22.02
CA GLN A 93 -26.22 10.53 20.61
C GLN A 93 -25.17 11.26 19.77
N TYR A 94 -24.97 12.55 20.01
CA TYR A 94 -23.94 13.35 19.33
C TYR A 94 -22.53 12.81 19.60
N ILE A 95 -22.20 12.48 20.85
CA ILE A 95 -20.90 11.90 21.20
C ILE A 95 -20.67 10.59 20.45
N LYS A 96 -21.66 9.68 20.44
CA LYS A 96 -21.56 8.42 19.69
C LYS A 96 -21.32 8.64 18.20
N SER A 97 -22.02 9.60 17.59
CA SER A 97 -21.84 9.93 16.17
C SER A 97 -20.45 10.48 15.89
N ARG A 98 -19.91 11.32 16.79
CA ARG A 98 -18.56 11.87 16.68
C ARG A 98 -17.49 10.81 16.83
N ASP A 99 -17.67 9.86 17.73
CA ASP A 99 -16.75 8.75 17.92
C ASP A 99 -16.71 7.86 16.66
N GLN A 100 -17.87 7.57 16.06
CA GLN A 100 -17.96 6.84 14.80
C GLN A 100 -17.25 7.58 13.65
N GLU A 101 -17.50 8.88 13.50
CA GLU A 101 -16.83 9.70 12.48
C GLU A 101 -15.31 9.73 12.69
N ASN A 102 -14.85 9.84 13.93
CA ASN A 102 -13.43 9.82 14.26
C ASN A 102 -12.79 8.46 13.91
N GLU A 103 -13.50 7.35 14.13
CA GLU A 103 -13.05 6.01 13.74
C GLU A 103 -12.92 5.88 12.22
N GLU A 104 -13.91 6.35 11.46
CA GLU A 104 -13.87 6.36 9.99
C GLU A 104 -12.73 7.22 9.44
N ILE A 105 -12.48 8.38 10.06
CA ILE A 105 -11.34 9.24 9.73
C ILE A 105 -10.03 8.50 10.01
N ALA A 106 -9.89 7.85 11.17
CA ALA A 106 -8.68 7.11 11.52
C ALA A 106 -8.39 5.97 10.52
N LEU A 107 -9.41 5.24 10.10
CA LEU A 107 -9.29 4.19 9.09
C LEU A 107 -8.88 4.76 7.73
N THR A 108 -9.48 5.88 7.31
CA THR A 108 -9.16 6.53 6.03
C THR A 108 -7.74 7.07 6.01
N VAL A 109 -7.33 7.76 7.07
CA VAL A 109 -5.94 8.24 7.24
C VAL A 109 -4.96 7.06 7.26
N GLY A 110 -5.33 5.95 7.90
CA GLY A 110 -4.53 4.72 7.88
C GLY A 110 -4.30 4.18 6.47
N LYS A 111 -5.36 4.08 5.65
CA LYS A 111 -5.26 3.65 4.25
C LYS A 111 -4.39 4.59 3.41
N LEU A 112 -4.63 5.89 3.50
CA LEU A 112 -3.86 6.89 2.76
C LEU A 112 -2.36 6.86 3.12
N ARG A 113 -2.01 6.57 4.37
CA ARG A 113 -0.61 6.40 4.78
C ARG A 113 0.05 5.20 4.10
N VAL A 114 -0.64 4.06 4.04
CA VAL A 114 -0.14 2.85 3.37
C VAL A 114 -0.01 3.09 1.86
N GLU A 115 -1.00 3.72 1.24
CA GLU A 115 -0.95 4.07 -0.19
C GLU A 115 0.19 5.05 -0.50
N LEU A 116 0.41 6.03 0.38
CA LEU A 116 1.52 6.98 0.25
C LEU A 116 2.87 6.27 0.36
N GLU A 117 3.05 5.42 1.37
CA GLU A 117 4.29 4.65 1.56
C GLU A 117 4.57 3.73 0.36
N ALA A 118 3.55 3.07 -0.18
CA ALA A 118 3.69 2.27 -1.40
C ALA A 118 4.10 3.11 -2.62
N ALA A 119 3.51 4.30 -2.78
CA ALA A 119 3.87 5.21 -3.87
C ALA A 119 5.30 5.77 -3.73
N GLU A 120 5.72 6.11 -2.51
CA GLU A 120 7.09 6.54 -2.21
C GLU A 120 8.12 5.46 -2.54
N ASN A 121 7.85 4.20 -2.17
CA ASN A 121 8.73 3.07 -2.51
C ASN A 121 8.85 2.88 -4.03
N ASN A 122 7.74 2.92 -4.76
CA ASN A 122 7.76 2.81 -6.23
C ASN A 122 8.53 3.96 -6.89
N LEU A 123 8.48 5.17 -6.31
CA LEU A 123 9.25 6.31 -6.78
C LEU A 123 10.75 6.05 -6.60
N ILE A 124 11.16 5.55 -5.43
CA ILE A 124 12.56 5.20 -5.13
C ILE A 124 13.06 4.13 -6.11
N ASP A 125 12.28 3.08 -6.36
CA ASP A 125 12.63 2.04 -7.33
C ASP A 125 12.82 2.62 -8.74
N SER A 126 11.93 3.52 -9.14
CA SER A 126 12.00 4.21 -10.44
C SER A 126 13.22 5.13 -10.54
N GLU A 127 13.53 5.88 -9.48
CA GLU A 127 14.71 6.75 -9.41
C GLU A 127 16.01 5.93 -9.50
N CYS A 128 16.07 4.77 -8.85
CA CYS A 128 17.18 3.83 -8.97
C CYS A 128 17.38 3.37 -10.42
N HIS A 129 16.30 2.93 -11.07
CA HIS A 129 16.37 2.48 -12.46
C HIS A 129 16.80 3.60 -13.43
N VAL A 130 16.34 4.83 -13.21
CA VAL A 130 16.78 6.00 -13.99
C VAL A 130 18.28 6.23 -13.82
N ALA A 131 18.82 6.14 -12.61
CA ALA A 131 20.24 6.30 -12.35
C ALA A 131 21.10 5.27 -13.10
N GLU A 132 20.67 4.00 -13.13
CA GLU A 132 21.32 2.93 -13.91
C GLU A 132 21.32 3.22 -15.41
N LEU A 133 20.20 3.67 -15.96
CA LEU A 133 20.09 4.04 -17.37
C LEU A 133 20.97 5.23 -17.73
N GLU A 134 21.06 6.24 -16.86
CA GLU A 134 21.95 7.38 -17.05
C GLU A 134 23.43 6.97 -17.06
N GLU A 135 23.84 6.03 -16.20
CA GLU A 135 25.20 5.50 -16.20
C GLU A 135 25.51 4.74 -17.50
N ALA A 136 24.63 3.85 -17.92
CA ALA A 136 24.79 3.13 -19.18
C ALA A 136 24.83 4.08 -20.40
N LEU A 137 24.10 5.20 -20.35
CA LEU A 137 24.14 6.22 -21.39
C LEU A 137 25.48 6.95 -21.42
N ARG A 138 26.05 7.30 -20.25
CA ARG A 138 27.38 7.90 -20.14
C ARG A 138 28.46 6.99 -20.73
N ASP A 139 28.42 5.70 -20.42
CA ASP A 139 29.37 4.72 -20.96
C ASP A 139 29.28 4.61 -22.49
N LYS A 140 28.05 4.58 -23.03
CA LYS A 140 27.84 4.57 -24.50
C LYS A 140 28.34 5.84 -25.16
N GLN A 141 28.15 7.01 -24.55
CA GLN A 141 28.70 8.27 -25.06
C GLN A 141 30.24 8.24 -25.09
N ALA A 142 30.89 7.75 -24.03
CA ALA A 142 32.34 7.62 -23.99
C ALA A 142 32.88 6.66 -25.09
N LEU A 143 32.18 5.55 -25.33
CA LEU A 143 32.52 4.63 -26.43
C LEU A 143 32.35 5.29 -27.80
N LEU A 144 31.29 6.07 -27.98
CA LEU A 144 31.02 6.79 -29.23
C LEU A 144 32.15 7.82 -29.50
N GLU A 145 32.48 8.66 -28.53
CA GLU A 145 33.57 9.64 -28.63
C GLU A 145 34.92 8.96 -28.94
N ALA A 146 35.21 7.83 -28.29
CA ALA A 146 36.41 7.05 -28.57
C ALA A 146 36.42 6.48 -30.00
N SER A 147 35.26 6.05 -30.50
CA SER A 147 35.11 5.54 -31.87
C SER A 147 35.29 6.66 -32.91
N GLU A 148 34.71 7.84 -32.68
CA GLU A 148 34.84 9.02 -33.54
C GLU A 148 36.30 9.46 -33.63
N LYS A 149 37.01 9.50 -32.51
CA LYS A 149 38.44 9.81 -32.47
C LYS A 149 39.27 8.81 -33.28
N ARG A 150 38.97 7.51 -33.18
CA ARG A 150 39.68 6.47 -33.93
C ARG A 150 39.42 6.55 -35.44
N ILE A 151 38.20 6.91 -35.84
CA ILE A 151 37.85 7.17 -37.24
C ILE A 151 38.66 8.35 -37.78
N ALA A 152 38.68 9.48 -37.05
CA ALA A 152 39.46 10.66 -37.45
C ALA A 152 40.96 10.35 -37.58
N GLU A 153 41.53 9.56 -36.66
CA GLU A 153 42.93 9.11 -36.76
C GLU A 153 43.20 8.20 -37.98
N LEU A 154 42.23 7.36 -38.37
CA LEU A 154 42.33 6.51 -39.55
C LEU A 154 42.21 7.32 -40.85
N GLU A 155 41.33 8.33 -40.89
CA GLU A 155 41.17 9.24 -42.03
C GLU A 155 42.40 10.16 -42.21
N ALA A 156 43.05 10.56 -41.11
CA ALA A 156 44.26 11.39 -41.15
C ALA A 156 45.54 10.62 -41.54
N LYS A 157 45.53 9.27 -41.47
CA LYS A 157 46.63 8.46 -41.99
C LYS A 157 46.54 8.44 -43.52
N PRO A 158 47.55 8.95 -44.26
CA PRO A 158 47.54 8.81 -45.71
C PRO A 158 47.56 7.31 -46.03
N VAL A 159 46.78 6.89 -47.02
CA VAL A 159 46.89 5.57 -47.64
C VAL A 159 48.23 5.50 -48.37
N SER A 160 49.31 5.42 -47.62
CA SER A 160 50.62 5.06 -48.11
C SER A 160 50.79 3.56 -48.00
N GLN A 161 49.77 2.75 -48.33
CA GLN A 161 50.00 1.32 -48.58
C GLN A 161 50.64 1.11 -49.97
N THR A 162 51.61 1.96 -50.32
CA THR A 162 52.75 1.57 -51.13
C THR A 162 53.79 0.94 -50.21
N TYR A 163 53.42 -0.16 -49.54
CA TYR A 163 54.37 -1.01 -48.85
C TYR A 163 54.33 -2.39 -49.52
N LYS A 164 55.16 -2.50 -50.57
CA LYS A 164 55.74 -3.71 -51.17
C LYS A 164 54.77 -4.77 -51.71
N LEU A 165 54.25 -4.51 -52.90
CA LEU A 165 53.77 -5.52 -53.85
C LEU A 165 54.80 -5.80 -54.97
N ASN A 166 56.10 -5.80 -54.66
CA ASN A 166 57.14 -6.17 -55.62
C ASN A 166 58.27 -6.93 -54.91
N GLU A 167 58.10 -8.25 -54.81
CA GLU A 167 59.05 -9.24 -55.32
C GLU A 167 58.39 -10.63 -55.18
N MET A 168 57.87 -11.11 -56.31
CA MET A 168 57.48 -12.49 -56.52
C MET A 168 58.74 -13.38 -56.49
N SER A 169 58.99 -14.09 -55.39
CA SER A 169 59.62 -15.43 -55.41
C SER A 169 59.83 -15.95 -53.99
N GLY A 170 58.94 -16.81 -53.52
CA GLY A 170 59.10 -17.49 -52.24
C GLY A 170 57.85 -18.26 -51.87
N ASN A 171 57.85 -19.56 -52.16
CA ASN A 171 56.75 -20.51 -51.92
C ASN A 171 56.20 -20.40 -50.48
N SER A 172 54.96 -19.94 -50.34
CA SER A 172 54.07 -20.36 -49.25
C SER A 172 53.14 -21.45 -49.78
N PRO A 173 52.80 -22.48 -48.98
CA PRO A 173 52.05 -23.62 -49.48
C PRO A 173 50.67 -23.15 -49.93
N VAL A 174 50.37 -23.44 -51.18
CA VAL A 174 49.04 -23.34 -51.78
C VAL A 174 48.07 -24.09 -50.88
N ILE A 175 47.09 -23.40 -50.29
CA ILE A 175 45.90 -24.07 -49.75
C ILE A 175 45.10 -24.49 -50.98
N PRO A 176 44.87 -25.79 -51.24
CA PRO A 176 44.06 -26.20 -52.37
C PRO A 176 42.62 -25.76 -52.10
N ASP A 177 42.00 -25.07 -53.06
CA ASP A 177 40.55 -24.88 -53.08
C ASP A 177 39.89 -26.25 -53.25
N GLY A 178 39.44 -26.83 -52.13
CA GLY A 178 38.73 -28.11 -52.07
C GLY A 178 38.09 -28.30 -50.70
N TRP A 179 36.93 -28.95 -50.64
CA TRP A 179 36.28 -29.27 -49.37
C TRP A 179 37.15 -30.28 -48.59
N ILE A 180 37.54 -29.92 -47.38
CA ILE A 180 38.25 -30.82 -46.46
C ILE A 180 37.21 -31.58 -45.64
N SER A 181 37.33 -32.90 -45.52
CA SER A 181 36.44 -33.70 -44.68
C SER A 181 36.63 -33.32 -43.21
N CYS A 182 35.53 -33.15 -42.45
CA CYS A 182 35.60 -32.79 -41.01
C CYS A 182 36.48 -33.75 -40.18
N SER A 183 36.56 -35.02 -40.58
CA SER A 183 37.40 -36.03 -39.92
C SER A 183 38.91 -35.73 -39.99
N GLU A 184 39.37 -34.97 -41.00
CA GLU A 184 40.79 -34.70 -41.25
C GLU A 184 41.33 -33.51 -40.44
N ARG A 185 40.45 -32.74 -39.78
CA ARG A 185 40.80 -31.63 -38.88
C ARG A 185 40.10 -31.70 -37.52
N MET A 186 39.55 -32.87 -37.16
CA MET A 186 39.06 -33.05 -35.79
C MET A 186 40.25 -32.92 -34.82
N PRO A 187 40.12 -32.15 -33.73
CA PRO A 187 41.12 -32.17 -32.66
C PRO A 187 41.23 -33.61 -32.10
N GLU A 188 42.42 -34.03 -31.71
CA GLU A 188 42.63 -35.37 -31.14
C GLU A 188 41.69 -35.58 -29.94
N MET A 189 40.99 -36.71 -29.92
CA MET A 189 40.03 -37.09 -28.87
C MET A 189 40.74 -37.20 -27.52
N GLY A 190 40.70 -36.12 -26.74
CA GLY A 190 41.08 -36.07 -25.32
C GLY A 190 39.87 -35.88 -24.41
N GLU A 191 40.08 -35.91 -23.10
CA GLU A 191 39.06 -35.88 -22.02
C GLU A 191 38.09 -34.68 -22.04
N ARG A 192 38.23 -33.74 -22.96
CA ARG A 192 37.31 -32.60 -23.16
C ARG A 192 36.68 -32.67 -24.54
N GLN A 193 35.49 -33.26 -24.61
CA GLN A 193 34.66 -33.27 -25.81
C GLN A 193 33.86 -31.96 -25.91
N CYS A 194 33.94 -31.27 -27.04
CA CYS A 194 33.09 -30.12 -27.35
C CYS A 194 31.84 -30.63 -28.08
N TYR A 195 30.73 -30.80 -27.37
CA TYR A 195 29.43 -30.99 -28.01
C TYR A 195 28.83 -29.64 -28.38
N VAL A 196 28.07 -29.60 -29.47
CA VAL A 196 27.25 -28.44 -29.81
C VAL A 196 25.81 -28.81 -29.48
N LEU A 197 25.24 -28.16 -28.46
CA LEU A 197 23.86 -28.40 -28.05
C LEU A 197 23.01 -27.22 -28.54
N ALA A 198 21.97 -27.54 -29.30
CA ALA A 198 20.94 -26.58 -29.70
C ALA A 198 19.75 -26.76 -28.75
N ALA A 199 19.45 -25.74 -27.94
CA ALA A 199 18.31 -25.75 -27.03
C ALA A 199 17.19 -24.84 -27.55
N ASP A 200 15.94 -25.29 -27.40
CA ASP A 200 14.72 -24.54 -27.72
C ASP A 200 14.15 -23.92 -26.45
N PHE A 201 14.22 -22.58 -26.35
CA PHE A 201 13.74 -21.77 -25.24
C PHE A 201 12.25 -21.44 -25.39
N LYS A 202 11.41 -22.46 -25.37
CA LYS A 202 9.99 -22.32 -25.71
C LYS A 202 9.14 -21.55 -24.68
N ASN A 203 9.68 -21.21 -23.50
CA ASN A 203 8.90 -20.59 -22.42
C ASN A 203 9.21 -19.11 -22.13
N ASN A 204 10.32 -18.55 -22.65
CA ASN A 204 10.71 -17.16 -22.33
C ASN A 204 10.59 -16.17 -23.51
N TYR A 205 10.13 -16.61 -24.69
CA TYR A 205 9.92 -15.73 -25.85
C TYR A 205 8.58 -16.00 -26.55
N PRO A 206 7.92 -14.96 -27.11
CA PRO A 206 6.66 -15.12 -27.84
C PRO A 206 6.81 -16.16 -28.97
N PRO A 207 5.78 -16.99 -29.24
CA PRO A 207 5.84 -18.15 -30.16
C PRO A 207 6.08 -17.81 -31.64
N ASN A 208 6.38 -16.55 -31.94
CA ASN A 208 6.42 -15.95 -33.27
C ASN A 208 7.86 -15.77 -33.76
N ILE A 209 8.86 -16.09 -32.95
CA ILE A 209 10.28 -15.90 -33.26
C ILE A 209 10.96 -17.28 -33.30
N PRO A 210 11.46 -17.75 -34.46
CA PRO A 210 12.25 -18.97 -34.53
C PRO A 210 13.62 -18.72 -33.87
N ASN A 211 13.74 -19.01 -32.58
CA ASN A 211 14.99 -18.85 -31.84
C ASN A 211 15.74 -20.19 -31.80
N THR A 212 16.58 -20.42 -32.80
CA THR A 212 17.63 -21.47 -32.73
C THR A 212 18.95 -20.79 -32.41
N GLN A 213 19.49 -21.04 -31.22
CA GLN A 213 20.86 -20.63 -30.89
C GLN A 213 21.74 -21.86 -30.66
N VAL A 214 22.98 -21.74 -31.15
CA VAL A 214 24.00 -22.80 -31.18
C VAL A 214 25.01 -22.50 -30.07
N GLY A 215 24.98 -23.29 -28.99
CA GLY A 215 25.97 -23.18 -27.91
C GLY A 215 27.18 -24.08 -28.17
N VAL A 216 28.40 -23.53 -28.04
CA VAL A 216 29.65 -24.29 -28.10
C VAL A 216 30.08 -24.64 -26.68
N TYR A 217 30.25 -25.93 -26.38
CA TYR A 217 30.70 -26.41 -25.07
C TYR A 217 32.21 -26.25 -24.93
N GLY A 218 32.65 -25.50 -23.93
CA GLY A 218 34.06 -25.32 -23.59
C GLY A 218 34.22 -25.10 -22.09
N ASP A 219 34.73 -26.12 -21.40
CA ASP A 219 35.41 -26.05 -20.10
C ASP A 219 34.64 -25.68 -18.82
N TRP A 220 33.36 -25.30 -18.88
CA TRP A 220 32.70 -24.71 -17.69
C TRP A 220 31.89 -25.63 -16.75
N PHE A 221 31.68 -26.91 -17.06
CA PHE A 221 30.91 -27.84 -16.20
C PHE A 221 31.77 -28.93 -15.56
N ASN A 222 32.90 -28.54 -14.95
CA ASN A 222 33.72 -29.47 -14.15
C ASN A 222 33.18 -29.69 -12.73
N ASP A 223 31.98 -29.17 -12.42
CA ASP A 223 31.32 -29.25 -11.12
C ASP A 223 30.30 -30.39 -11.02
N GLY A 224 29.99 -31.07 -12.14
CA GLY A 224 29.08 -32.20 -12.18
C GLY A 224 27.58 -31.82 -12.11
N ASN A 225 27.24 -30.54 -12.25
CA ASN A 225 25.85 -30.07 -12.24
C ASN A 225 25.30 -29.86 -13.67
N PRO A 226 24.14 -30.44 -14.03
CA PRO A 226 23.57 -30.34 -15.38
C PRO A 226 22.66 -29.10 -15.58
N THR A 227 22.87 -28.05 -14.78
CA THR A 227 22.02 -26.84 -14.75
C THR A 227 22.87 -25.59 -14.88
N TRP A 228 22.41 -24.66 -15.71
CA TRP A 228 22.91 -23.28 -15.67
C TRP A 228 22.04 -22.51 -14.69
N ASP A 229 22.64 -22.09 -13.57
CA ASP A 229 22.03 -21.29 -12.50
C ASP A 229 22.65 -19.90 -12.58
N ASP A 230 21.87 -18.89 -12.94
CA ASP A 230 22.28 -17.48 -12.97
C ASP A 230 21.81 -16.69 -11.75
N GLY A 231 21.23 -17.38 -10.76
CA GLY A 231 20.81 -16.82 -9.48
C GLY A 231 19.47 -16.07 -9.52
N ASP A 232 18.72 -16.11 -10.63
CA ASP A 232 17.40 -15.47 -10.75
C ASP A 232 16.22 -16.40 -10.40
N GLY A 233 16.50 -17.70 -10.25
CA GLY A 233 15.52 -18.73 -9.89
C GLY A 233 14.90 -19.48 -11.08
N GLU A 234 15.27 -19.16 -12.32
CA GLU A 234 14.81 -19.81 -13.55
C GLU A 234 15.96 -20.60 -14.22
N ASP A 235 16.49 -21.58 -13.48
CA ASP A 235 17.63 -22.38 -13.94
C ASP A 235 17.37 -23.12 -15.26
N LEU A 236 18.39 -23.15 -16.09
CA LEU A 236 18.41 -23.80 -17.40
C LEU A 236 18.85 -25.27 -17.27
N TYR A 237 17.89 -26.17 -17.32
CA TYR A 237 18.14 -27.61 -17.27
C TYR A 237 18.49 -28.18 -18.65
N LEU A 238 19.64 -28.86 -18.76
CA LEU A 238 19.98 -29.67 -19.93
C LEU A 238 18.91 -30.75 -20.14
N LYS A 239 18.25 -30.74 -21.30
CA LYS A 239 17.26 -31.76 -21.66
C LYS A 239 17.96 -33.02 -22.19
N GLU A 240 17.47 -34.18 -21.78
CA GLU A 240 17.94 -35.47 -22.27
C GLU A 240 17.70 -35.59 -23.78
N VAL A 241 18.73 -35.97 -24.54
CA VAL A 241 18.64 -36.15 -25.99
C VAL A 241 17.83 -37.40 -26.28
N THR A 242 16.62 -37.22 -26.79
CA THR A 242 15.67 -38.34 -27.00
C THR A 242 15.80 -39.02 -28.37
N HIS A 243 16.37 -38.34 -29.36
CA HIS A 243 16.46 -38.84 -30.74
C HIS A 243 17.76 -38.38 -31.41
N TRP A 244 18.37 -39.29 -32.16
CA TRP A 244 19.53 -39.00 -33.01
C TRP A 244 19.13 -39.16 -34.48
N MET A 245 19.61 -38.25 -35.33
CA MET A 245 19.51 -38.38 -36.79
C MET A 245 20.91 -38.36 -37.38
N GLN A 246 21.17 -39.29 -38.31
CA GLN A 246 22.41 -39.30 -39.08
C GLN A 246 22.38 -38.13 -40.06
N LEU A 247 23.48 -37.36 -40.13
CA LEU A 247 23.62 -36.31 -41.14
C LEU A 247 23.55 -36.94 -42.54
N PRO A 248 22.91 -36.27 -43.52
CA PRO A 248 22.88 -36.76 -44.90
C PRO A 248 24.30 -36.83 -45.46
N GLU A 249 24.53 -37.74 -46.42
CA GLU A 249 25.84 -37.88 -47.04
C GLU A 249 26.28 -36.58 -47.72
N PRO A 250 27.59 -36.25 -47.65
CA PRO A 250 28.12 -35.04 -48.25
C PRO A 250 27.88 -35.01 -49.77
N PRO A 251 27.67 -33.83 -50.38
CA PRO A 251 27.50 -33.73 -51.82
C PRO A 251 28.73 -34.28 -52.55
N LEU A 252 28.53 -35.22 -53.47
CA LEU A 252 29.61 -35.75 -54.30
C LEU A 252 30.15 -34.65 -55.21
N GLU A 253 31.45 -34.36 -55.11
CA GLU A 253 32.12 -33.44 -56.03
C GLU A 253 31.97 -33.96 -57.47
N VAL A 254 31.31 -33.17 -58.32
CA VAL A 254 31.23 -33.45 -59.75
C VAL A 254 32.61 -33.12 -60.34
N ASN A 255 33.46 -34.14 -60.48
CA ASN A 255 34.71 -34.05 -61.21
C ASN A 255 34.43 -33.58 -62.65
N ARG A 256 34.65 -32.29 -62.93
CA ARG A 256 34.80 -31.80 -64.30
C ARG A 256 36.23 -32.10 -64.73
N GLY A 257 36.40 -33.19 -65.46
CA GLY A 257 37.61 -33.46 -66.24
C GLY A 257 37.82 -32.42 -67.34
#